data_AF-W2PJK7-F1
#
_entry.id   AF-W2PJK7-F1
#
_cell.length_a   1.000
_cell.length_b   1.000
_cell.length_c   1.000
_cell.angle_alpha   90.00
_cell.angle_beta   90.00
_cell.angle_gamma   90.00
#
_symmetry.space_group_name_H-M   'P 1'
#
loop_
_entity.id
_entity.type
_entity.pdbx_description
1 polymer ?
#
loop_
_entity_poly.entity_id
_entity_poly.type
_entity_poly.pdbx_seq_one_letter_code
_entity_poly.pdbx_strand_id
1 'polypeptide(L)'
;MSVISRVLYGSLHIKSYDLIKDSAAPRDKKLRARLRVDEVITAPYTTELLPDYGNLHEIVGDDEIGCAFLDIITPPYDSNVGRDCAYFRVVDSQDSNDNSEKIVMLESYSPLDFDVITEAYYGPHLQRYVS
;
A
#
# COMPACT_ATOMS: atom_id res chain seq x y z
N MET A 1 -3.04 6.84 7.77
CA MET A 1 -4.49 6.69 7.50
C MET A 1 -4.86 5.26 7.89
N SER A 2 -6.13 4.95 8.08
CA SER A 2 -6.61 3.56 8.15
C SER A 2 -7.27 3.22 6.83
N VAL A 3 -6.91 2.07 6.24
CA VAL A 3 -7.46 1.61 4.97
C VAL A 3 -8.02 0.21 5.18
N ILE A 4 -9.27 0.00 4.79
CA ILE A 4 -9.86 -1.34 4.69
C ILE A 4 -9.96 -1.66 3.20
N SER A 5 -9.33 -2.74 2.79
CA SER A 5 -9.28 -3.17 1.39
C SER A 5 -9.98 -4.51 1.23
N ARG A 6 -10.84 -4.64 0.22
CA ARG A 6 -11.50 -5.89 -0.12
C ARG A 6 -11.29 -6.25 -1.59
N VAL A 7 -10.66 -7.40 -1.84
CA VAL A 7 -10.57 -7.98 -3.19
C VAL A 7 -11.94 -8.56 -3.57
N LEU A 8 -12.51 -8.01 -4.64
CA LEU A 8 -13.87 -8.33 -5.13
C LEU A 8 -13.85 -9.48 -6.14
N TYR A 9 -12.85 -9.50 -7.03
CA TYR A 9 -12.59 -10.60 -7.96
C TYR A 9 -11.11 -10.64 -8.35
N GLY A 10 -10.69 -11.79 -8.91
CA GLY A 10 -9.32 -12.01 -9.37
C GLY A 10 -8.34 -12.27 -8.23
N SER A 11 -7.06 -12.27 -8.59
CA SER A 11 -5.94 -12.37 -7.66
C SER A 11 -5.03 -11.16 -7.80
N LEU A 12 -4.34 -10.82 -6.72
CA LEU A 12 -3.29 -9.82 -6.72
C LEU A 12 -2.17 -10.24 -5.77
N HIS A 13 -0.95 -9.84 -6.08
CA HIS A 13 0.17 -9.94 -5.19
C HIS A 13 0.26 -8.68 -4.33
N ILE A 14 0.32 -8.85 -3.02
CA ILE A 14 0.47 -7.74 -2.08
C ILE A 14 1.78 -7.86 -1.32
N LYS A 15 2.55 -6.77 -1.33
CA LYS A 15 3.64 -6.56 -0.39
C LYS A 15 3.29 -5.42 0.53
N SER A 16 3.62 -5.52 1.82
CA SER A 16 3.49 -4.39 2.74
C SER A 16 4.67 -4.26 3.68
N TYR A 17 4.91 -3.04 4.14
CA TYR A 17 6.06 -2.66 4.93
C TYR A 17 5.69 -1.65 6.03
N ASP A 18 6.40 -1.75 7.14
CA ASP A 18 6.37 -0.78 8.23
C ASP A 18 7.69 -0.02 8.33
N LEU A 19 7.63 1.31 8.36
CA LEU A 19 8.81 2.14 8.56
C LEU A 19 9.42 1.88 9.94
N ILE A 20 10.73 1.67 9.97
CA ILE A 20 11.50 1.53 11.20
C ILE A 20 11.86 2.94 11.67
N LYS A 21 11.38 3.32 12.86
CA LYS A 21 11.70 4.60 13.48
C LYS A 21 13.13 4.55 14.05
N ASP A 22 14.12 4.93 13.25
CA ASP A 22 15.49 5.11 13.74
C ASP A 22 15.62 6.46 14.47
N SER A 23 16.18 6.44 15.69
CA SER A 23 16.40 7.63 16.54
C SER A 23 17.50 8.56 16.02
N ALA A 24 18.29 8.10 15.05
CA ALA A 24 19.38 8.85 14.46
C ALA A 24 18.88 9.59 13.22
N ALA A 25 19.16 10.89 13.14
CA ALA A 25 18.79 11.73 12.00
C ALA A 25 19.20 11.04 10.67
N PRO A 26 18.31 11.03 9.65
CA PRO A 26 18.58 10.36 8.38
C PRO A 26 19.80 11.04 7.74
N ARG A 27 20.96 10.38 7.79
CA ARG A 27 22.18 10.83 7.10
C ARG A 27 22.01 10.73 5.58
N ASP A 28 21.11 9.86 5.13
CA ASP A 28 20.75 9.63 3.74
C ASP A 28 19.24 9.78 3.56
N LYS A 29 18.79 10.21 2.37
CA LYS A 29 17.37 10.27 1.97
C LYS A 29 16.67 8.89 1.89
N LYS A 30 17.27 7.86 2.47
CA LYS A 30 16.81 6.47 2.43
C LYS A 30 16.17 6.11 3.77
N LEU A 31 15.07 5.37 3.71
CA LEU A 31 14.32 4.92 4.87
C LEU A 31 14.52 3.41 5.05
N ARG A 32 14.48 2.93 6.29
CA ARG A 32 14.46 1.50 6.59
C ARG A 32 13.02 1.07 6.82
N ALA A 33 12.64 -0.07 6.27
CA ALA A 33 11.33 -0.64 6.47
C ALA A 33 11.40 -2.14 6.68
N ARG A 34 10.47 -2.67 7.47
CA ARG A 34 10.30 -4.10 7.73
C ARG A 34 9.21 -4.64 6.81
N LEU A 35 9.47 -5.73 6.10
CA LEU A 35 8.44 -6.46 5.35
C LEU A 35 7.43 -7.11 6.30
N ARG A 36 6.14 -6.98 6.01
CA ARG A 36 5.02 -7.48 6.83
C ARG A 36 4.20 -8.54 6.12
N VAL A 37 3.91 -8.31 4.84
CA VAL A 37 3.18 -9.23 3.97
C VAL A 37 3.93 -9.31 2.64
N ASP A 38 3.98 -10.50 2.05
CA ASP A 38 4.53 -10.80 0.72
C ASP A 38 3.82 -12.05 0.19
N GLU A 39 2.58 -11.88 -0.26
CA GLU A 39 1.67 -12.99 -0.54
C GLU A 39 0.77 -12.71 -1.76
N VAL A 40 0.33 -13.78 -2.43
CA VAL A 40 -0.77 -13.72 -3.41
C VAL A 40 -2.09 -13.89 -2.66
N ILE A 41 -3.01 -12.95 -2.84
CA ILE A 41 -4.36 -13.02 -2.30
C ILE A 41 -5.37 -13.15 -3.44
N THR A 42 -6.39 -14.00 -3.23
CA THR A 42 -7.45 -14.26 -4.20
C THR A 42 -8.81 -13.89 -3.61
N ALA A 43 -9.67 -13.30 -4.41
CA ALA A 43 -11.02 -12.93 -3.99
C ALA A 43 -11.86 -14.15 -3.54
N PRO A 44 -12.75 -13.98 -2.54
CA PRO A 44 -12.95 -12.78 -1.74
C PRO A 44 -11.94 -12.71 -0.57
N TYR A 45 -11.27 -11.57 -0.42
CA TYR A 45 -10.32 -11.35 0.68
C TYR A 45 -10.46 -9.94 1.23
N THR A 46 -10.43 -9.78 2.55
CA THR A 46 -10.45 -8.45 3.21
C THR A 46 -9.18 -8.31 4.04
N THR A 47 -8.53 -7.17 3.93
CA THR A 47 -7.36 -6.80 4.72
C THR A 47 -7.48 -5.36 5.22
N GLU A 48 -6.61 -4.98 6.14
CA GLU A 48 -6.52 -3.63 6.65
C GLU A 48 -5.07 -3.15 6.75
N LEU A 49 -4.93 -1.83 6.67
CA LEU A 49 -3.70 -1.11 6.94
C LEU A 49 -4.00 -0.06 8.00
N LEU A 50 -3.08 0.11 8.94
CA LEU A 50 -3.14 1.12 9.98
C LEU A 50 -1.96 2.10 9.82
N PRO A 51 -1.99 3.29 10.45
CA PRO A 51 -0.90 4.25 10.34
C PRO A 51 0.49 3.71 10.70
N ASP A 52 0.56 2.66 11.52
CA ASP A 52 1.76 2.00 12.02
C ASP A 52 1.82 0.48 11.70
N TYR A 53 0.93 -0.01 10.82
CA TYR A 53 0.90 -1.42 10.41
C TYR A 53 0.55 -1.57 8.92
N GLY A 54 1.48 -2.12 8.14
CA GLY A 54 1.37 -2.31 6.69
C GLY A 54 1.21 -1.00 5.90
N ASN A 55 1.53 0.15 6.51
CA ASN A 55 1.15 1.46 5.98
C ASN A 55 1.80 1.80 4.63
N LEU A 56 2.89 1.13 4.26
CA LEU A 56 3.46 1.15 2.92
C LEU A 56 3.11 -0.16 2.23
N HIS A 57 2.56 -0.13 1.03
CA HIS A 57 2.22 -1.36 0.32
C HIS A 57 2.34 -1.21 -1.20
N GLU A 58 2.55 -2.34 -1.85
CA GLU A 58 2.58 -2.53 -3.28
C GLU A 58 1.52 -3.57 -3.63
N ILE A 59 0.72 -3.27 -4.65
CA ILE A 59 -0.32 -4.16 -5.17
C ILE A 59 -0.02 -4.37 -6.65
N VAL A 60 0.09 -5.63 -7.06
CA VAL A 60 0.27 -6.04 -8.45
C VAL A 60 -0.86 -7.00 -8.82
N GLY A 61 -1.70 -6.60 -9.77
CA GLY A 61 -2.78 -7.46 -10.27
C GLY A 61 -2.24 -8.65 -11.07
N ASP A 62 -2.97 -9.76 -11.06
CA ASP A 62 -2.67 -10.92 -11.91
C ASP A 62 -2.95 -10.61 -13.40
N ASP A 63 -2.11 -11.13 -14.28
CA ASP A 63 -2.08 -10.85 -15.72
C ASP A 63 -3.17 -11.60 -16.52
N GLU A 64 -3.80 -12.65 -15.95
CA GLU A 64 -4.73 -13.48 -16.72
C GLU A 64 -6.11 -12.84 -16.95
N ILE A 65 -6.80 -12.48 -15.87
CA ILE A 65 -8.19 -11.97 -15.90
C ILE A 65 -8.34 -10.56 -15.31
N GLY A 66 -7.23 -9.98 -14.83
CA GLY A 66 -7.23 -8.78 -14.01
C GLY A 66 -7.85 -8.98 -12.62
N CYS A 67 -7.93 -7.91 -11.85
CA CYS A 67 -8.52 -7.92 -10.51
C CYS A 67 -9.27 -6.63 -10.23
N ALA A 68 -10.21 -6.68 -9.27
CA ALA A 68 -10.74 -5.47 -8.65
C ALA A 68 -10.72 -5.60 -7.13
N PHE A 69 -10.38 -4.50 -6.49
CA PHE A 69 -10.48 -4.33 -5.05
C PHE A 69 -11.19 -3.03 -4.72
N LEU A 70 -11.76 -2.97 -3.52
CA LEU A 70 -12.44 -1.80 -2.96
C LEU A 70 -11.69 -1.33 -1.73
N ASP A 71 -11.30 -0.06 -1.72
CA ASP A 71 -10.69 0.58 -0.57
C ASP A 71 -11.67 1.55 0.12
N ILE A 72 -11.68 1.49 1.45
CA ILE A 72 -12.27 2.49 2.32
C ILE A 72 -11.11 3.17 3.06
N ILE A 73 -10.84 4.43 2.72
CA ILE A 73 -9.69 5.20 3.22
C ILE A 73 -10.17 6.25 4.23
N THR A 74 -9.65 6.20 5.46
CA THR A 74 -10.09 7.07 6.56
C THR A 74 -8.90 7.64 7.37
N PRO A 75 -8.71 8.97 7.44
CA PRO A 75 -9.29 9.98 6.55
C PRO A 75 -8.74 9.83 5.12
N PRO A 76 -9.40 10.43 4.10
CA PRO A 76 -8.86 10.45 2.74
C PRO A 76 -7.59 11.30 2.65
N TYR A 77 -6.85 11.09 1.56
CA TYR A 77 -5.76 11.97 1.13
C TYR A 77 -6.26 13.43 0.99
N ASP A 78 -5.42 14.37 1.37
CA ASP A 78 -5.70 15.81 1.34
C ASP A 78 -4.38 16.58 1.44
N SER A 79 -3.93 17.09 0.29
CA SER A 79 -2.66 17.82 0.18
C SER A 79 -2.66 19.13 0.98
N ASN A 80 -3.82 19.75 1.22
CA ASN A 80 -3.91 21.02 1.95
C ASN A 80 -3.52 20.90 3.43
N VAL A 81 -3.57 19.68 3.96
CA VAL A 81 -3.26 19.35 5.34
C VAL A 81 -2.13 18.32 5.43
N GLY A 82 -1.33 18.19 4.37
CA GLY A 82 -0.12 17.36 4.32
C GLY A 82 -0.36 15.86 4.27
N ARG A 83 -1.54 15.41 3.79
CA ARG A 83 -1.83 14.00 3.54
C ARG A 83 -1.70 13.69 2.05
N ASP A 84 -0.51 13.90 1.52
CA ASP A 84 -0.15 13.53 0.14
C ASP A 84 0.14 12.03 0.03
N CYS A 85 -0.09 11.46 -1.14
CA CYS A 85 0.37 10.12 -1.46
C CYS A 85 1.85 10.18 -1.86
N ALA A 86 2.70 9.38 -1.22
CA ALA A 86 4.12 9.31 -1.49
C ALA A 86 4.50 7.90 -1.97
N TYR A 87 5.29 7.84 -3.04
CA TYR A 87 5.75 6.58 -3.62
C TYR A 87 7.16 6.25 -3.18
N PHE A 88 7.41 4.97 -2.93
CA PHE A 88 8.70 4.44 -2.50
C PHE A 88 9.07 3.21 -3.31
N ARG A 89 10.36 3.03 -3.59
CA ARG A 89 10.89 1.79 -4.18
C ARG A 89 11.96 1.19 -3.29
N VAL A 90 12.04 -0.14 -3.31
CA VAL A 90 13.14 -0.87 -2.66
C VAL A 90 14.41 -0.68 -3.47
N VAL A 91 15.48 -0.23 -2.81
CA VAL A 91 16.81 -0.05 -3.44
C VAL A 91 17.87 -0.98 -2.90
N ASP A 92 17.62 -1.59 -1.76
CA ASP A 92 18.47 -2.62 -1.16
C ASP A 92 17.62 -3.50 -0.25
N SER A 93 17.97 -4.78 -0.17
CA SER A 93 17.32 -5.77 0.68
C SER A 93 18.38 -6.50 1.48
N GLN A 94 18.33 -6.37 2.80
CA GLN A 94 19.17 -7.16 3.68
C GLN A 94 18.44 -8.45 4.00
N ASP A 95 18.79 -9.51 3.27
CA ASP A 95 18.41 -10.86 3.64
C ASP A 95 19.32 -11.29 4.80
N SER A 96 18.83 -11.15 6.03
CA SER A 96 19.47 -11.81 7.15
C SER A 96 19.27 -13.31 6.98
N ASN A 97 20.37 -14.06 6.82
CA ASN A 97 20.43 -15.52 6.64
C ASN A 97 19.93 -16.34 7.87
N ASP A 98 19.16 -15.73 8.75
CA ASP A 98 18.55 -16.36 9.91
C ASP A 98 17.04 -16.10 9.85
N ASN A 99 16.24 -16.78 10.66
CA ASN A 99 14.78 -16.68 10.70
C ASN A 99 14.25 -15.31 11.19
N SER A 100 15.00 -14.24 10.94
CA SER A 100 14.82 -12.85 11.35
C SER A 100 14.05 -12.04 10.31
N GLU A 101 13.41 -10.98 10.78
CA GLU A 101 12.56 -10.09 10.00
C GLU A 101 13.30 -9.50 8.79
N LYS A 102 12.70 -9.59 7.59
CA LYS A 102 13.27 -9.02 6.37
C LYS A 102 13.20 -7.48 6.39
N ILE A 103 14.36 -6.84 6.31
CA ILE A 103 14.51 -5.38 6.30
C ILE A 103 14.95 -4.90 4.92
N VAL A 104 14.30 -3.85 4.43
CA VAL A 104 14.59 -3.21 3.14
C VAL A 104 14.98 -1.74 3.33
N MET A 105 15.76 -1.24 2.38
CA MET A 105 16.00 0.19 2.21
C MET A 105 15.07 0.73 1.14
N LEU A 106 14.32 1.76 1.49
CA LEU A 106 13.40 2.47 0.61
C LEU A 106 13.97 3.84 0.23
N GLU A 107 13.68 4.29 -0.97
CA GLU A 107 13.82 5.69 -1.35
C GLU A 107 12.52 6.22 -1.96
N SER A 108 12.24 7.50 -1.72
CA SER A 108 11.13 8.16 -2.41
C SER A 108 11.45 8.29 -3.90
N TYR A 109 10.45 8.03 -4.73
CA TYR A 109 10.57 8.18 -6.18
C TYR A 109 9.24 8.66 -6.78
N SER A 110 9.27 9.03 -8.06
CA SER A 110 8.05 9.26 -8.85
C SER A 110 7.98 8.15 -9.89
N PRO A 111 6.93 7.31 -9.91
CA PRO A 111 6.79 6.31 -10.96
C PRO A 111 6.55 7.00 -12.30
N LEU A 112 7.23 6.51 -13.35
CA LEU A 112 7.10 7.03 -14.71
C LEU A 112 6.05 6.25 -15.52
N ASP A 113 5.92 4.95 -15.27
CA ASP A 113 5.01 4.03 -15.98
C ASP A 113 3.86 3.61 -15.07
N PHE A 114 3.14 4.59 -14.50
CA PHE A 114 1.99 4.34 -13.63
C PHE A 114 0.93 5.43 -13.81
N ASP A 115 -0.20 5.03 -14.39
CA ASP A 115 -1.33 5.92 -14.64
C ASP A 115 -2.57 5.46 -13.87
N VAL A 116 -3.26 6.41 -13.23
CA VAL A 116 -4.55 6.19 -12.58
C VAL A 116 -5.60 7.00 -13.32
N ILE A 117 -6.51 6.30 -13.99
CA ILE A 117 -7.62 6.91 -14.72
C ILE A 117 -8.86 6.87 -13.83
N THR A 118 -9.47 8.03 -13.61
CA THR A 118 -10.73 8.12 -12.88
C THR A 118 -11.91 7.90 -13.81
N GLU A 119 -12.76 6.95 -13.46
CA GLU A 119 -13.98 6.62 -14.21
C GLU A 119 -15.24 6.87 -13.38
N ALA A 120 -16.37 7.09 -14.06
CA ALA A 120 -17.65 7.27 -13.40
C ALA A 120 -18.17 5.93 -12.82
N TYR A 121 -18.79 5.99 -11.65
CA TYR A 121 -19.42 4.83 -11.05
C TYR A 121 -20.80 4.57 -11.65
N TYR A 122 -20.98 3.39 -12.26
CA TYR A 122 -22.23 2.97 -12.92
C TYR A 122 -22.99 1.88 -12.14
N GLY A 123 -22.58 1.57 -10.91
CA GLY A 123 -23.27 0.61 -10.08
C GLY A 123 -24.55 1.18 -9.45
N PRO A 124 -25.20 0.42 -8.55
CA PRO A 124 -26.42 0.85 -7.86
C PRO A 124 -26.25 2.20 -7.15
N HIS A 125 -27.29 3.05 -7.19
CA HIS A 125 -27.24 4.36 -6.55
C HIS A 125 -26.92 4.27 -5.05
N LEU A 126 -25.87 4.96 -4.63
CA LEU A 126 -25.51 5.10 -3.22
C LEU A 126 -26.41 6.18 -2.58
N GLN A 127 -27.30 5.77 -1.70
CA GLN A 127 -28.05 6.71 -0.86
C GLN A 127 -27.12 7.28 0.21
N ARG A 128 -26.89 8.59 0.17
CA ARG A 128 -26.25 9.30 1.27
C ARG A 128 -27.28 9.55 2.37
N TYR A 129 -27.14 8.83 3.47
CA TYR A 129 -27.82 9.20 4.71
C TYR A 129 -27.05 10.37 5.31
N VAL A 130 -27.58 11.59 5.12
CA VAL A 130 -27.09 12.77 5.83
C VAL A 130 -27.83 12.79 7.16
N SER A 131 -27.14 12.45 8.24
CA SER A 131 -27.62 12.65 9.61
C SER A 131 -27.39 14.10 10.05
#